data_AF-A0A966UY91-F1
#
_entry.id   AF-A0A966UY91-F1
#
_cell.length_a   1.000
_cell.length_b   1.000
_cell.length_c   1.000
_cell.angle_alpha   90.00
_cell.angle_beta   90.00
_cell.angle_gamma   90.00
#
_symmetry.space_group_name_H-M   'P 1'
#
loop_
_entity.id
_entity.type
_entity.pdbx_description
1 polymer ?
#
loop_
_entity_poly.entity_id
_entity_poly.type
_entity_poly.pdbx_seq_one_letter_code
_entity_poly.pdbx_strand_id
1 'polypeptide(L)'
;MEFPNRGTQPAPAPVHAGSKKFKPSKDSKLGKILTIAVAIVVAGLIIFAIATMTGANGSSEKKLVNKSKLQAVFLNTGQVYFGKITQLNSKYLVVTNIYYLQSANANGGGNNNAQSNLTLIKLGCELHEPYDQMTINRDQVTFWENLQDNGQVAKAVSTWVKQNPNGQKCTDQSNSSPNTSNTVQKANQNGSTNP
;
A
#
# COMPACT_ATOMS: atom_id res chain seq x y z
N MET A 1 -106.64 -51.57 -24.96
CA MET A 1 -106.61 -51.23 -23.53
C MET A 1 -105.22 -50.70 -23.28
N GLU A 2 -104.94 -49.48 -22.87
CA GLU A 2 -105.68 -48.29 -22.46
C GLU A 2 -104.57 -47.22 -22.42
N PHE A 3 -104.78 -45.99 -22.90
CA PHE A 3 -103.90 -44.87 -22.51
C PHE A 3 -104.38 -44.35 -21.16
N PRO A 4 -103.47 -43.99 -20.25
CA PRO A 4 -103.30 -42.57 -19.94
C PRO A 4 -101.82 -42.25 -19.66
N ASN A 5 -101.34 -41.04 -19.40
CA ASN A 5 -101.69 -39.65 -19.63
C ASN A 5 -100.47 -38.88 -19.07
N ARG A 6 -100.32 -37.62 -19.49
CA ARG A 6 -99.16 -36.74 -19.36
C ARG A 6 -98.69 -36.48 -17.93
N GLY A 7 -97.37 -36.35 -17.82
CA GLY A 7 -96.69 -35.52 -16.82
C GLY A 7 -95.37 -35.00 -17.40
N THR A 8 -95.35 -33.79 -17.95
CA THR A 8 -94.13 -33.09 -18.36
C THR A 8 -93.42 -32.56 -17.13
N GLN A 9 -92.23 -33.08 -16.84
CA GLN A 9 -91.36 -32.60 -15.75
C GLN A 9 -90.26 -31.69 -16.33
N PRO A 10 -90.00 -30.50 -15.75
CA PRO A 10 -89.01 -29.56 -16.28
C PRO A 10 -87.57 -30.03 -16.01
N ALA A 11 -86.68 -29.76 -16.98
CA ALA A 11 -85.26 -30.09 -16.94
C ALA A 11 -84.49 -29.26 -15.88
N PRO A 12 -83.50 -29.83 -15.17
CA PRO A 12 -82.61 -29.06 -14.31
C PRO A 12 -81.59 -28.23 -15.12
N ALA A 13 -81.41 -26.98 -14.69
CA ALA A 13 -80.50 -25.97 -15.23
C ALA A 13 -79.01 -26.35 -15.04
N PRO A 14 -78.08 -25.79 -15.86
CA PRO A 14 -76.66 -26.14 -15.82
C PRO A 14 -75.97 -25.62 -14.54
N VAL A 15 -75.17 -26.50 -13.92
CA VAL A 15 -74.32 -26.18 -12.77
C VAL A 15 -73.06 -25.47 -13.26
N HIS A 16 -72.97 -24.16 -13.03
CA HIS A 16 -71.75 -23.39 -13.23
C HIS A 16 -70.66 -23.81 -12.24
N ALA A 17 -69.55 -24.34 -12.74
CA ALA A 17 -68.34 -24.59 -11.97
C ALA A 17 -67.76 -23.25 -11.45
N GLY A 18 -67.87 -23.04 -10.14
CA GLY A 18 -67.34 -21.86 -9.47
C GLY A 18 -65.81 -21.82 -9.52
N SER A 19 -65.26 -20.82 -10.22
CA SER A 19 -63.87 -20.42 -10.08
C SER A 19 -63.63 -19.87 -8.67
N LYS A 20 -62.78 -20.54 -7.88
CA LYS A 20 -62.35 -20.03 -6.58
C LYS A 20 -61.49 -18.78 -6.80
N LYS A 21 -62.11 -17.60 -6.68
CA LYS A 21 -61.41 -16.31 -6.65
C LYS A 21 -60.47 -16.28 -5.45
N PHE A 22 -59.17 -16.14 -5.71
CA PHE A 22 -58.16 -15.86 -4.70
C PHE A 22 -58.52 -14.52 -4.02
N LYS A 23 -58.91 -14.54 -2.75
CA LYS A 23 -59.12 -13.32 -1.96
C LYS A 23 -57.76 -12.72 -1.62
N PRO A 24 -57.49 -11.43 -1.87
CA PRO A 24 -56.28 -10.79 -1.38
C PRO A 24 -56.34 -10.77 0.15
N SER A 25 -55.31 -11.36 0.78
CA SER A 25 -55.21 -11.44 2.23
C SER A 25 -55.08 -10.03 2.82
N LYS A 26 -56.02 -9.73 3.71
CA LYS A 26 -56.14 -8.57 4.60
C LYS A 26 -54.78 -7.99 5.02
N ASP A 27 -54.59 -6.71 4.72
CA ASP A 27 -53.43 -5.89 5.05
C ASP A 27 -53.16 -5.92 6.57
N SER A 28 -52.30 -6.84 7.01
CA SER A 28 -52.05 -7.07 8.43
C SER A 28 -50.90 -6.17 8.88
N LYS A 29 -51.21 -5.23 9.78
CA LYS A 29 -50.23 -4.33 10.40
C LYS A 29 -49.03 -5.10 10.98
N LEU A 30 -49.24 -6.34 11.41
CA LEU A 30 -48.21 -7.27 11.88
C LEU A 30 -47.22 -7.70 10.77
N GLY A 31 -47.69 -7.94 9.54
CA GLY A 31 -46.81 -8.23 8.41
C GLY A 31 -45.89 -7.06 8.06
N LYS A 32 -46.41 -5.81 8.17
CA LYS A 32 -45.61 -4.58 7.98
C LYS A 32 -44.57 -4.39 9.09
N ILE A 33 -44.91 -4.72 10.34
CA ILE A 33 -43.96 -4.66 11.46
C ILE A 33 -42.84 -5.69 11.28
N LEU A 34 -43.20 -6.92 10.85
CA LEU A 34 -42.23 -7.98 10.58
C LEU A 34 -41.27 -7.61 9.44
N THR A 35 -41.78 -7.03 8.34
CA THR A 35 -40.92 -6.60 7.23
C THR A 35 -39.99 -5.45 7.62
N ILE A 36 -40.46 -4.50 8.43
CA ILE A 36 -39.61 -3.42 8.97
C ILE A 36 -38.52 -3.99 9.89
N ALA A 37 -38.87 -4.92 10.79
CA ALA A 37 -37.91 -5.55 11.68
C ALA A 37 -36.83 -6.32 10.90
N VAL A 38 -37.22 -7.08 9.88
CA VAL A 38 -36.28 -7.80 8.99
C VAL A 38 -35.40 -6.82 8.22
N ALA A 39 -35.95 -5.71 7.70
CA ALA A 39 -35.18 -4.70 6.99
C ALA A 39 -34.11 -4.04 7.88
N ILE A 40 -34.42 -3.77 9.15
CA ILE A 40 -33.47 -3.21 10.12
C ILE A 40 -32.35 -4.21 10.41
N VAL A 41 -32.68 -5.50 10.59
CA VAL A 41 -31.67 -6.54 10.83
C VAL A 41 -30.75 -6.69 9.61
N VAL A 42 -31.31 -6.71 8.40
CA VAL A 42 -30.52 -6.79 7.16
C VAL A 42 -29.63 -5.56 6.99
N ALA A 43 -30.14 -4.35 7.23
CA ALA A 43 -29.35 -3.13 7.19
C ALA A 43 -28.21 -3.16 8.23
N GLY A 44 -28.48 -3.64 9.45
CA GLY A 44 -27.47 -3.83 10.49
C GLY A 44 -26.38 -4.82 10.09
N LEU A 45 -26.75 -5.95 9.46
CA LEU A 45 -25.80 -6.94 8.95
C LEU A 45 -24.96 -6.40 7.78
N ILE A 46 -25.53 -5.59 6.90
CA ILE A 46 -24.79 -4.93 5.81
C ILE A 46 -23.79 -3.92 6.39
N ILE A 47 -24.20 -3.10 7.37
CA ILE A 47 -23.29 -2.15 8.03
C ILE A 47 -22.16 -2.89 8.76
N PHE A 48 -22.48 -4.00 9.44
CA PHE A 48 -21.49 -4.84 10.11
C PHE A 48 -20.53 -5.52 9.11
N ALA A 49 -21.04 -6.01 7.98
CA ALA A 49 -20.22 -6.57 6.90
C ALA A 49 -19.29 -5.51 6.29
N ILE A 50 -19.78 -4.29 6.05
CA ILE A 50 -18.96 -3.18 5.56
C ILE A 50 -17.89 -2.79 6.60
N ALA A 51 -18.26 -2.70 7.88
CA ALA A 51 -17.33 -2.36 8.96
C ALA A 51 -16.22 -3.41 9.15
N THR A 52 -16.55 -4.70 8.96
CA THR A 52 -15.58 -5.80 9.03
C THR A 52 -14.74 -5.91 7.75
N MET A 53 -15.29 -5.62 6.57
CA MET A 53 -14.55 -5.58 5.30
C MET A 53 -13.63 -4.36 5.17
N THR A 54 -13.95 -3.23 5.81
CA THR A 54 -13.13 -2.00 5.79
C THR A 54 -11.98 -1.99 6.80
N GLY A 55 -11.73 -3.11 7.49
CA GLY A 55 -10.48 -3.31 8.24
C GLY A 55 -10.36 -2.44 9.49
N ALA A 56 -11.44 -2.22 10.23
CA ALA A 56 -11.45 -1.37 11.43
C ALA A 56 -10.62 -1.90 12.63
N ASN A 57 -10.03 -3.10 12.55
CA ASN A 57 -9.33 -3.75 13.67
C ASN A 57 -7.82 -3.91 13.45
N GLY A 58 -7.16 -2.97 12.77
CA GLY A 58 -5.70 -2.93 12.64
C GLY A 58 -5.12 -1.74 13.41
N SER A 59 -4.33 -2.01 14.47
CA SER A 59 -3.39 -1.03 15.02
C SER A 59 -2.64 -0.40 13.85
N SER A 60 -2.91 0.88 13.56
CA SER A 60 -2.43 1.50 12.32
C SER A 60 -0.90 1.35 12.24
N GLU A 61 -0.37 0.72 11.19
CA GLU A 61 1.06 0.44 10.96
C GLU A 61 1.96 1.64 11.28
N LYS A 62 1.49 2.85 10.96
CA LYS A 62 2.10 4.15 11.32
C LYS A 62 2.47 4.31 12.81
N LYS A 63 1.75 3.66 13.73
CA LYS A 63 2.03 3.69 15.19
C LYS A 63 3.26 2.86 15.56
N LEU A 64 3.65 1.90 14.73
CA LEU A 64 4.84 1.08 14.94
C LEU A 64 6.13 1.84 14.61
N VAL A 65 6.03 2.95 13.86
CA VAL A 65 7.18 3.77 13.49
C VAL A 65 7.64 4.54 14.74
N ASN A 66 8.80 4.18 15.28
CA ASN A 66 9.40 4.94 16.35
C ASN A 66 10.15 6.15 15.78
N LYS A 67 9.53 7.33 15.83
CA LYS A 67 10.10 8.58 15.31
C LYS A 67 11.48 8.94 15.89
N SER A 68 11.80 8.46 17.10
CA SER A 68 13.12 8.66 17.72
C SER A 68 14.22 7.78 17.13
N LYS A 69 13.87 6.63 16.53
CA LYS A 69 14.81 5.65 15.98
C LYS A 69 15.04 5.85 14.49
N LEU A 70 16.18 5.35 14.01
CA LEU A 70 16.44 5.20 12.58
C LEU A 70 15.65 3.98 12.08
N GLN A 71 15.14 4.02 10.86
CA GLN A 71 14.48 2.89 10.23
C GLN A 71 15.33 2.34 9.09
N ALA A 72 15.30 1.03 8.91
CA ALA A 72 15.75 0.37 7.68
C ALA A 72 14.52 0.05 6.83
N VAL A 73 14.57 0.38 5.54
CA VAL A 73 13.50 0.15 4.55
C VAL A 73 14.07 -0.76 3.47
N PHE A 74 13.52 -1.97 3.38
CA PHE A 74 13.96 -3.00 2.46
C PHE A 74 13.04 -3.01 1.25
N LEU A 75 13.62 -2.83 0.06
CA LEU A 75 12.88 -2.85 -1.19
C LEU A 75 12.85 -4.26 -1.79
N ASN A 76 11.85 -4.53 -2.62
CA ASN A 76 11.72 -5.79 -3.35
C ASN A 76 12.89 -6.06 -4.32
N THR A 77 13.65 -5.03 -4.69
CA THR A 77 14.88 -5.12 -5.49
C THR A 77 16.09 -5.59 -4.69
N GLY A 78 15.95 -5.75 -3.36
CA GLY A 78 17.05 -6.06 -2.45
C GLY A 78 17.84 -4.84 -1.97
N GLN A 79 17.52 -3.63 -2.46
CA GLN A 79 18.13 -2.39 -1.97
C GLN A 79 17.61 -2.05 -0.57
N VAL A 80 18.48 -1.49 0.26
CA VAL A 80 18.15 -1.08 1.62
C VAL A 80 18.49 0.38 1.83
N TYR A 81 17.51 1.15 2.29
CA TYR A 81 17.68 2.54 2.68
C TYR A 81 17.51 2.68 4.20
N PHE A 82 18.32 3.56 4.79
CA PHE A 82 18.28 3.86 6.21
C PHE A 82 17.89 5.32 6.40
N GLY A 83 16.89 5.62 7.23
CA GLY A 83 16.46 7.00 7.43
C GLY A 83 15.32 7.12 8.42
N LYS A 84 14.61 8.25 8.38
CA LYS A 84 13.44 8.54 9.21
C LYS A 84 12.18 8.39 8.37
N ILE A 85 11.31 7.45 8.73
CA ILE A 85 9.98 7.36 8.13
C ILE A 85 9.13 8.52 8.67
N THR A 86 8.75 9.46 7.81
CA THR A 86 7.93 10.63 8.17
C THR A 86 6.47 10.46 7.82
N GLN A 87 6.17 9.65 6.80
CA GLN A 87 4.80 9.31 6.39
C GLN A 87 4.71 7.82 6.05
N LEU A 88 3.61 7.19 6.44
CA LEU A 88 3.32 5.79 6.17
C LEU A 88 1.80 5.60 6.02
N ASN A 89 1.37 5.14 4.85
CA ASN A 89 -0.01 4.79 4.55
C ASN A 89 -0.06 3.58 3.60
N SER A 90 -1.25 3.22 3.11
CA SER A 90 -1.44 2.05 2.23
C SER A 90 -0.91 2.23 0.80
N LYS A 91 -0.56 3.45 0.38
CA LYS A 91 -0.11 3.76 -0.99
C LYS A 91 1.38 4.05 -1.07
N TYR A 92 1.91 4.80 -0.12
CA TYR A 92 3.33 5.14 -0.08
C TYR A 92 3.90 5.26 1.34
N LEU A 93 5.23 5.29 1.40
CA LEU A 93 6.05 5.60 2.56
C LEU A 93 7.02 6.71 2.18
N VAL A 94 7.25 7.68 3.07
CA VAL A 94 8.23 8.76 2.87
C VAL A 94 9.36 8.62 3.89
N VAL A 95 10.61 8.57 3.39
CA VAL A 95 11.83 8.57 4.20
C VAL A 95 12.56 9.91 4.03
N THR A 96 13.16 10.41 5.12
CA THR A 96 14.09 11.56 5.11
C THR A 96 15.36 11.22 5.87
N ASN A 97 16.41 12.06 5.78
CA ASN A 97 17.72 11.76 6.39
C ASN A 97 18.24 10.39 5.91
N ILE A 98 18.28 10.21 4.59
CA ILE A 98 18.46 8.91 3.94
C ILE A 98 19.94 8.60 3.77
N TYR A 99 20.30 7.36 4.06
CA TYR A 99 21.60 6.75 3.87
C TYR A 99 21.47 5.38 3.20
N TYR A 100 22.52 4.93 2.52
CA TYR A 100 22.64 3.58 1.97
C TYR A 100 24.07 3.06 2.13
N LEU A 101 24.26 1.75 2.00
CA LEU A 101 25.57 1.13 2.05
C LEU A 101 26.03 0.82 0.62
N GLN A 102 27.28 1.14 0.32
CA GLN A 102 27.94 0.78 -0.94
C GLN A 102 29.17 -0.06 -0.65
N SER A 103 29.40 -1.11 -1.44
CA SER A 103 30.66 -1.86 -1.37
C SER A 103 31.77 -1.07 -2.08
N ALA A 104 32.90 -0.87 -1.42
CA ALA A 104 34.05 -0.17 -2.00
C ALA A 104 34.70 -0.93 -3.18
N ASN A 105 34.32 -2.19 -3.43
CA ASN A 105 34.92 -3.05 -4.46
C ASN A 105 33.97 -3.32 -5.65
N ALA A 106 33.14 -2.35 -6.05
CA ALA A 106 32.28 -2.51 -7.24
C ALA A 106 33.07 -2.59 -8.56
N ASN A 107 34.37 -2.28 -8.55
CA ASN A 107 35.28 -2.42 -9.69
C ASN A 107 36.23 -3.62 -9.48
N GLY A 108 35.82 -4.79 -9.96
CA GLY A 108 36.71 -5.89 -10.40
C GLY A 108 37.60 -6.58 -9.37
N GLY A 109 37.23 -7.79 -8.95
CA GLY A 109 38.15 -8.73 -8.33
C GLY A 109 37.50 -9.60 -7.27
N GLY A 110 37.18 -10.85 -7.61
CA GLY A 110 36.62 -11.83 -6.70
C GLY A 110 37.53 -12.07 -5.50
N ASN A 111 37.16 -11.52 -4.35
CA ASN A 111 37.70 -11.95 -3.07
C ASN A 111 36.54 -12.08 -2.08
N ASN A 112 36.38 -13.29 -1.53
CA ASN A 112 35.29 -13.72 -0.64
C ASN A 112 35.44 -13.13 0.77
N ASN A 113 35.61 -11.81 0.87
CA ASN A 113 35.63 -11.05 2.12
C ASN A 113 34.82 -9.76 1.94
N ALA A 114 33.62 -9.90 1.37
CA ALA A 114 32.73 -8.81 0.95
C ALA A 114 32.15 -7.99 2.12
N GLN A 115 32.41 -8.37 3.38
CA GLN A 115 31.94 -7.66 4.56
C GLN A 115 32.86 -6.51 5.00
N SER A 116 34.10 -6.45 4.49
CA SER A 116 35.14 -5.58 5.06
C SER A 116 35.09 -4.12 4.60
N ASN A 117 34.43 -3.82 3.48
CA ASN A 117 34.50 -2.49 2.85
C ASN A 117 33.11 -1.94 2.50
N LEU A 118 32.17 -1.96 3.44
CA LEU A 118 30.90 -1.25 3.28
C LEU A 118 31.06 0.20 3.72
N THR A 119 30.77 1.14 2.81
CA THR A 119 30.78 2.58 3.08
C THR A 119 29.36 3.09 3.22
N LEU A 120 29.10 3.86 4.28
CA LEU A 120 27.84 4.57 4.45
C LEU A 120 27.84 5.83 3.58
N ILE A 121 26.86 5.93 2.69
CA ILE A 121 26.66 7.09 1.81
C ILE A 121 25.39 7.82 2.22
N LYS A 122 25.48 9.15 2.33
CA LYS A 122 24.32 10.03 2.52
C LYS A 122 23.71 10.33 1.14
N LEU A 123 22.40 10.14 1.00
CA LEU A 123 21.68 10.46 -0.24
C LEU A 123 21.56 11.97 -0.41
N GLY A 124 21.78 12.48 -1.62
CA GLY A 124 21.50 13.86 -2.05
C GLY A 124 22.55 14.48 -2.97
N CYS A 125 23.70 13.84 -3.14
CA CYS A 125 24.81 14.33 -3.96
C CYS A 125 25.14 13.38 -5.13
N GLU A 126 24.19 12.54 -5.52
CA GLU A 126 24.23 11.75 -6.75
C GLU A 126 24.18 12.65 -8.00
N LEU A 127 24.50 12.10 -9.17
CA LEU A 127 24.46 12.81 -10.46
C LEU A 127 23.12 13.54 -10.75
N HIS A 128 22.02 13.01 -10.22
CA HIS A 128 20.67 13.56 -10.41
C HIS A 128 20.19 14.43 -9.23
N GLU A 129 21.09 14.76 -8.29
CA GLU A 129 20.91 15.68 -7.16
C GLU A 129 19.53 15.60 -6.48
N PRO A 130 19.15 14.42 -5.96
CA PRO A 130 17.85 14.29 -5.31
C PRO A 130 17.82 15.11 -4.02
N TYR A 131 16.63 15.57 -3.64
CA TYR A 131 16.43 16.01 -2.26
C TYR A 131 16.70 14.84 -1.30
N ASP A 132 17.03 15.16 -0.04
CA ASP A 132 17.13 14.18 1.05
C ASP A 132 15.74 13.68 1.52
N GLN A 133 14.96 13.19 0.56
CA GLN A 133 13.62 12.69 0.73
C GLN A 133 13.32 11.69 -0.37
N MET A 134 12.75 10.55 0.01
CA MET A 134 12.33 9.51 -0.93
C MET A 134 10.89 9.10 -0.63
N THR A 135 10.03 9.22 -1.64
CA THR A 135 8.67 8.69 -1.61
C THR A 135 8.66 7.37 -2.34
N ILE A 136 8.28 6.31 -1.63
CA ILE A 136 8.34 4.93 -2.11
C ILE A 136 6.94 4.37 -2.14
N ASN A 137 6.51 3.81 -3.29
CA ASN A 137 5.26 3.09 -3.40
C ASN A 137 5.25 1.90 -2.44
N ARG A 138 4.15 1.66 -1.71
CA ARG A 138 4.11 0.59 -0.70
C ARG A 138 4.38 -0.79 -1.29
N ASP A 139 3.94 -1.02 -2.52
CA ASP A 139 4.13 -2.30 -3.23
C ASP A 139 5.60 -2.60 -3.56
N GLN A 140 6.49 -1.62 -3.40
CA GLN A 140 7.94 -1.79 -3.61
C GLN A 140 8.70 -2.07 -2.31
N VAL A 141 8.04 -1.95 -1.14
CA VAL A 141 8.68 -2.16 0.17
C VAL A 141 8.31 -3.55 0.69
N THR A 142 9.32 -4.42 0.83
CA THR A 142 9.15 -5.76 1.39
C THR A 142 8.86 -5.70 2.88
N PHE A 143 9.64 -4.93 3.63
CA PHE A 143 9.41 -4.62 5.05
C PHE A 143 10.24 -3.41 5.47
N TRP A 144 9.97 -2.90 6.68
CA TRP A 144 10.80 -1.91 7.34
C TRP A 144 10.88 -2.22 8.84
N GLU A 145 11.92 -1.74 9.50
CA GLU A 145 12.12 -1.98 10.94
C GLU A 145 12.74 -0.77 11.64
N ASN A 146 12.52 -0.67 12.95
CA ASN A 146 13.21 0.30 13.79
C ASN A 146 14.57 -0.27 14.22
N LEU A 147 15.63 0.49 14.02
CA LEU A 147 16.98 0.12 14.41
C LEU A 147 17.26 0.48 15.88
N GLN A 148 17.98 -0.42 16.56
CA GLN A 148 18.53 -0.14 17.88
C GLN A 148 19.74 0.79 17.78
N ASP A 149 19.92 1.67 18.78
CA ASP A 149 21.01 2.66 18.79
C ASP A 149 22.39 2.01 18.86
N ASN A 150 22.48 0.77 19.37
CA ASN A 150 23.73 0.01 19.46
C ASN A 150 24.14 -0.64 18.12
N GLY A 151 23.24 -0.67 17.13
CA GLY A 151 23.49 -1.25 15.82
C GLY A 151 24.55 -0.49 15.04
N GLN A 152 25.35 -1.20 14.22
CA GLN A 152 26.49 -0.62 13.51
C GLN A 152 26.07 0.52 12.57
N VAL A 153 24.97 0.34 11.83
CA VAL A 153 24.43 1.38 10.92
C VAL A 153 23.94 2.60 11.71
N ALA A 154 23.20 2.40 12.80
CA ALA A 154 22.70 3.50 13.63
C ALA A 154 23.86 4.32 14.22
N LYS A 155 24.94 3.65 14.68
CA LYS A 155 26.18 4.29 15.13
C LYS A 155 26.87 5.05 14.00
N ALA A 156 27.04 4.44 12.84
CA ALA A 156 27.68 5.07 11.69
C ALA A 156 26.95 6.35 11.25
N VAL A 157 25.61 6.29 11.16
CA VAL A 157 24.77 7.47 10.89
C VAL A 157 24.93 8.52 12.00
N SER A 158 24.90 8.13 13.28
CA SER A 158 25.09 9.07 14.39
C SER A 158 26.45 9.77 14.33
N THR A 159 27.52 9.04 14.03
CA THR A 159 28.86 9.58 13.85
C THR A 159 28.91 10.54 12.66
N TRP A 160 28.32 10.15 11.52
CA TRP A 160 28.26 11.00 10.34
C TRP A 160 27.55 12.32 10.63
N VAL A 161 26.38 12.28 11.29
CA VAL A 161 25.62 13.49 11.65
C VAL A 161 26.42 14.42 12.57
N LYS A 162 27.16 13.86 13.54
CA LYS A 162 28.02 14.66 14.44
C LYS A 162 29.18 15.34 13.69
N GLN A 163 29.74 14.67 12.69
CA GLN A 163 30.85 15.19 11.87
C GLN A 163 30.38 16.19 10.81
N ASN A 164 29.11 16.13 10.41
CA ASN A 164 28.52 16.94 9.36
C ASN A 164 27.35 17.79 9.89
N PRO A 165 27.58 18.73 10.82
CA PRO A 165 26.50 19.50 11.46
C PRO A 165 25.72 20.40 10.48
N ASN A 166 26.34 20.75 9.34
CA ASN A 166 25.72 21.56 8.28
C ASN A 166 25.14 20.69 7.14
N GLY A 167 25.05 19.37 7.34
CA GLY A 167 24.70 18.42 6.29
C GLY A 167 25.85 18.13 5.34
N GLN A 168 25.55 17.37 4.29
CA GLN A 168 26.50 17.04 3.22
C GLN A 168 26.69 18.22 2.26
N LYS A 169 27.90 18.37 1.73
CA LYS A 169 28.21 19.31 0.64
C LYS A 169 28.59 18.51 -0.60
N CYS A 170 27.87 18.71 -1.70
CA CYS A 170 28.09 17.93 -2.92
C CYS A 170 29.39 18.28 -3.66
N THR A 171 30.03 19.41 -3.30
CA THR A 171 31.36 19.80 -3.80
C THR A 171 32.49 18.94 -3.26
N ASP A 172 32.25 18.21 -2.15
CA ASP A 172 33.31 17.56 -1.36
C ASP A 172 33.32 16.02 -1.54
N GLN A 173 32.37 15.46 -2.29
CA GLN A 173 32.22 14.00 -2.46
C GLN A 173 33.24 13.38 -3.45
N SER A 174 34.11 14.20 -4.03
CA SER A 174 35.28 13.74 -4.79
C SER A 174 36.38 13.13 -3.92
N ASN A 175 36.31 13.29 -2.58
CA ASN A 175 37.39 12.87 -1.66
C ASN A 175 37.09 11.63 -0.80
N SER A 176 35.95 10.95 -0.98
CA SER A 176 35.65 9.69 -0.25
C SER A 176 35.80 8.42 -1.09
N SER A 177 36.51 8.48 -2.22
CA SER A 177 36.99 7.30 -2.96
C SER A 177 38.52 7.25 -2.94
N PRO A 178 39.15 6.13 -2.56
CA PRO A 178 40.52 5.88 -2.97
C PRO A 178 40.54 5.69 -4.50
N ASN A 179 41.37 6.49 -5.16
CA ASN A 179 41.87 6.36 -6.54
C ASN A 179 40.96 6.69 -7.74
N THR A 180 41.23 7.88 -8.32
CA THR A 180 41.55 8.13 -9.75
C THR A 180 40.66 7.48 -10.82
N SER A 181 39.80 8.29 -11.47
CA SER A 181 40.07 8.86 -12.81
C SER A 181 38.80 9.49 -13.39
N ASN A 182 38.92 10.78 -13.73
CA ASN A 182 38.00 11.52 -14.59
C ASN A 182 37.93 10.89 -15.99
N THR A 183 36.73 10.77 -16.56
CA THR A 183 36.42 11.22 -17.93
C THR A 183 34.90 11.13 -18.17
N VAL A 184 34.22 12.28 -18.18
CA VAL A 184 33.08 12.47 -19.10
C VAL A 184 33.55 13.47 -20.12
N GLN A 185 33.75 12.97 -21.35
CA GLN A 185 34.17 13.73 -22.51
C GLN A 185 33.14 14.83 -22.79
N LYS A 186 33.63 16.07 -22.76
CA LYS A 186 32.95 17.27 -23.25
C LYS A 186 32.75 17.11 -24.76
N ALA A 187 31.51 17.06 -25.22
CA ALA A 187 31.16 17.02 -26.62
C ALA A 187 31.63 18.31 -27.33
N ASN A 188 32.22 18.06 -28.49
CA ASN A 188 32.94 18.93 -29.41
C ASN A 188 32.11 20.15 -29.91
N GLN A 189 32.70 21.35 -29.83
CA GLN A 189 32.26 22.54 -30.56
C GLN A 189 33.49 23.40 -30.95
N ASN A 190 33.53 23.79 -32.24
CA ASN A 190 34.38 24.78 -32.93
C ASN A 190 35.84 24.43 -33.30
N GLY A 191 36.05 24.03 -34.56
CA GLY A 191 36.26 24.95 -35.71
C GLY A 191 37.51 25.84 -35.74
N SER A 192 38.26 25.75 -36.87
CA SER A 192 39.23 26.72 -37.43
C SER A 192 40.59 26.80 -36.69
N THR A 193 41.79 26.82 -37.29
CA THR A 193 42.33 26.94 -38.66
C THR A 193 43.83 26.59 -38.55
N ASN A 194 44.41 25.90 -39.52
CA ASN A 194 45.87 25.62 -39.55
C ASN A 194 46.56 26.63 -40.51
N PRO A 195 47.81 27.06 -40.24
CA PRO A 195 48.59 27.86 -41.18
C PRO A 195 49.06 27.04 -42.40
#